data_AF-A0A503AGJ5-F1
#
_entry.id   AF-A0A503AGJ5-F1
#
_cell.length_a   1.000
_cell.length_b   1.000
_cell.length_c   1.000
_cell.angle_alpha   90.00
_cell.angle_beta   90.00
_cell.angle_gamma   90.00
#
_symmetry.space_group_name_H-M   'P 1'
#
loop_
_entity.id
_entity.type
_entity.pdbx_description
1 polymer ?
#
loop_
_entity_poly.entity_id
_entity_poly.type
_entity_poly.pdbx_seq_one_letter_code
_entity_poly.pdbx_strand_id
1 'polypeptide(L)'
;MIRILKSGRSAEAKATDASAVRGAVESVLIDVEARGDTALRELSQKFDRWSPPSFRLSQDEIDACVGALSSRQLDDIRFAQAQIRRFAEVQKAALKDVEVETLPGVVLGHRNIPMNSGSRRTASGSTALPPPSSRPR
;
A
#
# COMPACT_ATOMS: atom_id res chain seq x y z
N MET A 1 12.49 -10.53 42.57
CA MET A 1 12.11 -11.66 41.69
C MET A 1 11.32 -11.11 40.52
N ILE A 2 11.76 -11.37 39.28
CA ILE A 2 11.05 -10.91 38.06
C ILE A 2 9.96 -11.93 37.75
N ARG A 3 8.70 -11.51 37.73
CA ARG A 3 7.55 -12.34 37.36
C ARG A 3 7.19 -12.05 35.90
N ILE A 4 7.50 -12.98 35.02
CA ILE A 4 7.14 -12.87 33.60
C ILE A 4 5.65 -13.18 33.46
N LEU A 5 4.85 -12.17 33.10
CA LEU A 5 3.39 -12.28 33.00
C LEU A 5 2.90 -12.82 31.64
N LYS A 6 3.75 -12.78 30.61
CA LYS A 6 3.45 -13.32 29.29
C LYS A 6 4.75 -13.65 28.55
N SER A 7 5.07 -14.93 28.46
CA SER A 7 6.14 -15.43 27.60
C SER A 7 5.71 -15.34 26.13
N GLY A 8 6.63 -14.98 25.24
CA GLY A 8 6.40 -15.10 23.80
C GLY A 8 6.21 -16.56 23.39
N ARG A 9 5.47 -16.83 22.31
CA ARG A 9 5.35 -18.18 21.75
C ARG A 9 6.73 -18.78 21.48
N SER A 10 6.90 -20.09 21.75
CA SER A 10 8.17 -20.80 21.56
C SER A 10 8.62 -20.76 20.09
N ALA A 11 9.91 -20.97 19.85
CA ALA A 11 10.48 -20.94 18.49
C ALA A 11 9.84 -22.02 17.59
N GLU A 12 9.54 -23.18 18.17
CA GLU A 12 8.90 -24.32 17.51
C GLU A 12 7.45 -23.96 17.13
N ALA A 13 6.70 -23.35 18.05
CA ALA A 13 5.33 -22.90 17.78
C ALA A 13 5.30 -21.82 16.67
N LYS A 14 6.28 -20.90 16.65
CA LYS A 14 6.40 -19.91 15.56
C LYS A 14 6.74 -20.56 14.22
N ALA A 15 7.59 -21.58 14.21
CA ALA A 15 7.97 -22.29 12.98
C ALA A 15 6.78 -23.09 12.40
N THR A 16 6.01 -23.76 13.25
CA THR A 16 4.79 -24.47 12.85
C THR A 16 3.72 -23.49 12.34
N ASP A 17 3.48 -22.37 13.04
CA ASP A 17 2.57 -21.31 12.60
C ASP A 17 2.99 -20.75 11.22
N ALA A 18 4.29 -20.49 11.03
CA ALA A 18 4.82 -19.97 9.76
C ALA A 18 4.64 -20.96 8.60
N SER A 19 4.88 -22.26 8.83
CA SER A 19 4.66 -23.29 7.81
C SER A 19 3.19 -23.41 7.41
N ALA A 20 2.29 -23.38 8.41
CA ALA A 20 0.84 -23.41 8.17
C ALA A 20 0.35 -22.17 7.40
N VAL A 21 0.84 -20.98 7.75
CA VAL A 21 0.51 -19.73 7.03
C VAL A 21 1.03 -19.78 5.61
N ARG A 22 2.26 -20.26 5.39
CA ARG A 22 2.83 -20.37 4.04
C ARG A 22 2.00 -21.28 3.15
N GLY A 23 1.65 -22.48 3.61
CA GLY A 23 0.82 -23.41 2.84
C GLY A 23 -0.57 -22.84 2.52
N ALA A 24 -1.17 -22.11 3.47
CA ALA A 24 -2.44 -21.43 3.24
C ALA A 24 -2.33 -20.32 2.16
N VAL A 25 -1.27 -19.50 2.20
CA VAL A 25 -1.04 -18.43 1.22
C VAL A 25 -0.75 -19.00 -0.16
N GLU A 26 0.08 -20.05 -0.27
CA GLU A 26 0.37 -20.72 -1.55
C GLU A 26 -0.92 -21.29 -2.17
N SER A 27 -1.76 -21.95 -1.37
CA SER A 27 -3.06 -22.46 -1.85
C SER A 27 -3.97 -21.33 -2.35
N VAL A 28 -4.04 -20.21 -1.62
CA VAL A 28 -4.82 -19.03 -2.02
C VAL A 28 -4.31 -18.44 -3.33
N LEU A 29 -3.00 -18.35 -3.52
CA LEU A 29 -2.42 -17.82 -4.76
C LEU A 29 -2.76 -18.70 -5.97
N ILE A 30 -2.64 -20.03 -5.83
CA ILE A 30 -2.99 -20.99 -6.87
C ILE A 30 -4.49 -20.89 -7.21
N ASP A 31 -5.34 -20.80 -6.20
CA ASP A 31 -6.79 -20.68 -6.40
C ASP A 31 -7.17 -19.38 -7.12
N VAL A 32 -6.52 -18.27 -6.78
CA VAL A 32 -6.75 -16.97 -7.41
C VAL A 32 -6.21 -16.95 -8.84
N GLU A 33 -5.07 -17.59 -9.11
CA GLU A 33 -4.55 -17.71 -10.47
C GLU A 33 -5.45 -18.58 -11.36
N ALA A 34 -5.99 -19.67 -10.82
CA ALA A 34 -6.84 -20.59 -11.58
C ALA A 34 -8.29 -20.08 -11.77
N ARG A 35 -8.88 -19.43 -10.76
CA ARG A 35 -10.31 -19.09 -10.71
C ARG A 35 -10.59 -17.58 -10.69
N GLY A 36 -9.56 -16.75 -10.63
CA GLY A 36 -9.64 -15.28 -10.71
C GLY A 36 -10.62 -14.70 -9.69
N ASP A 37 -11.55 -13.88 -10.20
CA ASP A 37 -12.53 -13.13 -9.41
C ASP A 37 -13.44 -14.02 -8.55
N THR A 38 -13.71 -15.26 -8.98
CA THR A 38 -14.56 -16.19 -8.22
C THR A 38 -13.89 -16.61 -6.91
N ALA A 39 -12.60 -16.96 -6.96
CA ALA A 39 -11.84 -17.27 -5.74
C ALA A 39 -11.72 -16.03 -4.84
N LEU A 40 -11.54 -14.84 -5.42
CA LEU A 40 -11.51 -13.59 -4.66
C LEU A 40 -12.81 -13.35 -3.88
N ARG A 41 -13.98 -13.63 -4.48
CA ARG A 41 -15.29 -13.49 -3.82
C ARG A 41 -15.46 -14.49 -2.68
N GLU A 42 -15.13 -15.75 -2.89
CA GLU A 42 -15.19 -16.78 -1.84
C GLU A 42 -14.27 -16.43 -0.66
N LEU A 43 -13.05 -15.95 -0.94
CA LEU A 43 -12.09 -15.54 0.08
C LEU A 43 -12.58 -14.30 0.83
N SER A 44 -13.11 -13.28 0.13
CA SER A 44 -13.65 -12.07 0.75
C SER A 44 -14.86 -12.40 1.65
N GLN A 45 -15.72 -13.32 1.23
CA GLN A 45 -16.82 -13.80 2.06
C GLN A 45 -16.32 -14.58 3.30
N LYS A 46 -15.26 -15.38 3.15
CA LYS A 46 -14.70 -16.18 4.24
C LYS A 46 -13.97 -15.34 5.29
N PHE A 47 -13.17 -14.36 4.86
CA PHE A 47 -12.31 -13.57 5.75
C PHE A 47 -12.95 -12.27 6.21
N ASP A 48 -13.54 -11.52 5.30
CA ASP A 48 -14.08 -10.18 5.59
C ASP A 48 -15.61 -10.19 5.77
N ARG A 49 -16.27 -11.34 5.52
CA ARG A 49 -17.74 -11.47 5.46
C ARG A 49 -18.38 -10.45 4.53
N TRP A 50 -17.65 -10.03 3.51
CA TRP A 50 -18.01 -8.98 2.59
C TRP A 50 -18.00 -9.54 1.18
N SER A 51 -19.11 -9.40 0.45
CA SER A 51 -19.24 -9.89 -0.92
C SER A 51 -20.06 -8.89 -1.72
N PRO A 52 -19.47 -7.72 -2.07
CA PRO A 52 -20.15 -6.74 -2.89
C PRO A 52 -20.26 -7.24 -4.34
N PRO A 53 -21.27 -6.78 -5.11
CA PRO A 53 -21.39 -7.13 -6.52
C PRO A 53 -20.18 -6.65 -7.34
N SER A 54 -19.61 -5.50 -6.98
CA SER A 54 -18.37 -4.95 -7.54
C SER A 54 -17.35 -4.68 -6.43
N PHE A 55 -16.10 -5.10 -6.63
CA PHE A 55 -14.97 -4.69 -5.77
C PHE A 55 -14.48 -3.27 -6.08
N ARG A 56 -14.86 -2.72 -7.24
CA ARG A 56 -14.57 -1.35 -7.63
C ARG A 56 -15.69 -0.45 -7.12
N LEU A 57 -15.31 0.53 -6.30
CA LEU A 57 -16.20 1.60 -5.85
C LEU A 57 -16.66 2.41 -7.06
N SER A 58 -17.96 2.70 -7.09
CA SER A 58 -18.57 3.64 -8.03
C SER A 58 -18.19 5.08 -7.69
N GLN A 59 -18.34 5.99 -8.66
CA GLN A 59 -18.08 7.41 -8.42
C GLN A 59 -19.02 7.97 -7.32
N ASP A 60 -20.29 7.55 -7.32
CA ASP A 60 -21.27 7.98 -6.33
C ASP A 60 -20.91 7.55 -4.90
N GLU A 61 -20.38 6.33 -4.73
CA GLU A 61 -19.89 5.86 -3.42
C GLU A 61 -18.66 6.64 -2.96
N ILE A 62 -17.76 7.01 -3.90
CA ILE A 62 -16.60 7.85 -3.61
C ILE A 62 -17.06 9.24 -3.16
N ASP A 63 -18.00 9.85 -3.89
CA ASP A 63 -18.50 11.19 -3.59
C ASP A 63 -19.27 11.21 -2.27
N ALA A 64 -20.02 10.17 -1.95
CA ALA A 64 -20.67 10.00 -0.64
C ALA A 64 -19.63 9.88 0.50
N CYS A 65 -18.56 9.11 0.31
CA CYS A 65 -17.48 9.00 1.29
C CYS A 65 -16.75 10.35 1.49
N VAL A 66 -16.53 11.10 0.41
CA VAL A 66 -15.92 12.43 0.45
C VAL A 66 -16.85 13.43 1.14
N GLY A 67 -18.16 13.35 0.88
CA GLY A 67 -19.17 14.20 1.52
C GLY A 67 -19.37 13.93 3.01
N ALA A 68 -19.04 12.72 3.48
CA ALA A 68 -19.04 12.39 4.91
C ALA A 68 -17.88 13.03 5.70
N LEU A 69 -16.87 13.60 5.01
CA LEU A 69 -15.75 14.28 5.65
C LEU A 69 -16.12 15.72 6.00
N SER A 70 -15.67 16.18 7.17
CA SER A 70 -15.76 17.60 7.52
C SER A 70 -14.87 18.48 6.63
N SER A 71 -15.24 19.75 6.47
CA SER A 71 -14.43 20.74 5.73
C SER A 71 -12.98 20.80 6.25
N ARG A 72 -12.80 20.74 7.57
CA ARG A 72 -11.47 20.72 8.20
C ARG A 72 -10.64 19.50 7.79
N GLN A 73 -11.23 18.31 7.75
CA GLN A 73 -10.53 17.09 7.32
C GLN A 73 -10.15 17.17 5.84
N LEU A 74 -11.05 17.69 4.99
CA LEU A 74 -10.75 17.88 3.58
C LEU A 74 -9.59 18.86 3.37
N ASP A 75 -9.57 19.97 4.10
CA ASP A 75 -8.50 20.96 4.01
C ASP A 75 -7.16 20.40 4.49
N ASP A 76 -7.15 19.59 5.54
CA ASP A 76 -5.93 18.95 6.04
C ASP A 76 -5.39 17.89 5.06
N ILE A 77 -6.26 17.09 4.45
CA ILE A 77 -5.89 16.14 3.39
C ILE A 77 -5.31 16.89 2.18
N ARG A 78 -5.97 17.97 1.75
CA ARG A 78 -5.51 18.81 0.62
C ARG A 78 -4.16 19.45 0.91
N PHE A 79 -3.97 19.95 2.12
CA PHE A 79 -2.68 20.52 2.56
C PHE A 79 -1.57 19.47 2.52
N ALA A 80 -1.80 18.29 3.12
CA ALA A 80 -0.83 17.20 3.11
C ALA A 80 -0.48 16.76 1.68
N GLN A 81 -1.49 16.62 0.81
CA GLN A 81 -1.29 16.30 -0.61
C GLN A 81 -0.44 17.34 -1.32
N ALA A 82 -0.68 18.64 -1.09
CA ALA A 82 0.09 19.71 -1.70
C ALA A 82 1.56 19.69 -1.28
N GLN A 83 1.85 19.43 0.01
CA GLN A 83 3.23 19.34 0.51
C GLN A 83 3.96 18.14 -0.07
N ILE A 84 3.32 16.96 -0.06
CA ILE A 84 3.90 15.73 -0.64
C ILE A 84 4.19 15.93 -2.13
N ARG A 85 3.24 16.50 -2.87
CA ARG A 85 3.42 16.78 -4.30
C ARG A 85 4.60 17.72 -4.55
N ARG A 86 4.67 18.84 -3.82
CA ARG A 86 5.75 19.82 -3.97
C ARG A 86 7.12 19.17 -3.72
N PHE A 87 7.24 18.34 -2.69
CA PHE A 87 8.50 17.66 -2.41
C PHE A 87 8.85 16.60 -3.46
N ALA A 88 7.86 15.83 -3.92
CA ALA A 88 8.04 14.85 -4.99
C ALA A 88 8.46 15.50 -6.32
N GLU A 89 7.93 16.68 -6.65
CA GLU A 89 8.31 17.46 -7.83
C GLU A 89 9.77 17.93 -7.74
N VAL A 90 10.22 18.38 -6.56
CA VAL A 90 11.63 18.75 -6.33
C VAL A 90 12.54 17.53 -6.49
N GLN A 91 12.17 16.37 -5.94
CA GLN A 91 12.94 15.14 -6.12
C GLN A 91 13.02 14.73 -7.60
N LYS A 92 11.90 14.81 -8.32
CA LYS A 92 11.87 14.53 -9.76
C LYS A 92 12.75 15.49 -10.54
N ALA A 93 12.76 16.78 -10.21
CA ALA A 93 13.62 17.77 -10.85
C ALA A 93 15.12 17.56 -10.56
N ALA A 94 15.45 16.89 -9.45
CA ALA A 94 16.81 16.51 -9.11
C ALA A 94 17.29 15.25 -9.85
N LEU A 95 16.38 14.39 -10.31
CA LEU A 95 16.68 13.24 -11.16
C LEU A 95 16.97 13.71 -12.59
N LYS A 96 18.23 14.06 -12.84
CA LYS A 96 18.73 14.43 -14.16
C LYS A 96 19.39 13.23 -14.79
N ASP A 97 19.04 12.97 -16.04
CA ASP A 97 19.79 12.01 -16.85
C ASP A 97 21.18 12.61 -17.10
N VAL A 98 22.21 11.81 -16.87
CA VAL A 98 23.59 12.22 -17.07
C VAL A 98 24.13 11.45 -18.25
N GLU A 99 24.76 12.15 -19.18
CA GLU A 99 25.45 11.60 -20.33
C GLU A 99 26.79 12.34 -20.45
N VAL A 100 27.90 11.62 -20.33
CA VAL A 100 29.25 12.16 -20.32
C VAL A 100 30.11 11.37 -21.28
N GLU A 101 30.74 12.07 -22.22
CA GLU A 101 31.78 11.52 -23.06
C GLU A 101 33.11 11.50 -22.26
N THR A 102 33.59 10.31 -21.91
CA THR A 102 34.80 10.16 -21.09
C THR A 102 36.07 10.02 -21.92
N LEU A 103 35.94 9.55 -23.16
CA LEU A 103 37.00 9.45 -24.18
C LEU A 103 36.38 9.70 -25.56
N PRO A 104 37.15 10.15 -26.58
CA PRO A 104 36.63 10.37 -27.92
C PRO A 104 35.90 9.12 -28.46
N GLY A 105 34.58 9.21 -28.61
CA GLY A 105 33.73 8.11 -29.07
C GLY A 105 33.18 7.18 -27.99
N VAL A 106 33.40 7.43 -26.69
CA VAL A 106 32.82 6.65 -25.58
C VAL A 106 31.94 7.54 -24.71
N VAL A 107 30.63 7.35 -24.82
CA VAL A 107 29.61 8.07 -24.06
C VAL A 107 29.00 7.15 -23.00
N LEU A 108 29.10 7.57 -21.74
CA LEU A 108 28.55 6.87 -20.57
C LEU A 108 27.45 7.71 -19.94
N GLY A 109 26.33 7.09 -19.60
CA GLY A 109 25.24 7.79 -18.97
C GLY A 109 24.24 6.91 -18.24
N HIS A 110 23.34 7.55 -17.49
CA HIS A 110 22.20 6.89 -16.87
C HIS A 110 20.91 7.64 -17.24
N ARG A 111 19.86 6.87 -17.52
CA ARG A 111 18.51 7.35 -17.81
C ARG A 111 17.53 6.85 -16.76
N ASN A 112 16.70 7.73 -16.24
CA ASN A 112 15.65 7.38 -15.29
C ASN A 112 14.36 7.01 -16.01
N ILE A 113 13.90 5.75 -15.91
CA ILE A 113 12.67 5.25 -16.54
C ILE A 113 11.60 5.02 -15.46
N PRO A 114 10.42 5.68 -15.52
CA PRO A 114 9.36 5.45 -14.55
C PRO A 114 8.69 4.08 -14.77
N MET A 115 8.25 3.44 -13.68
CA MET A 115 7.45 2.22 -13.77
C MET A 115 6.01 2.52 -14.21
N ASN A 116 5.44 1.68 -15.07
CA ASN A 116 4.11 1.90 -15.66
C ASN A 116 2.94 1.67 -14.68
N SER A 117 3.14 0.85 -13.64
CA SER A 117 2.09 0.56 -12.66
C SER A 117 2.67 0.38 -11.26
N GLY A 118 1.93 0.86 -10.27
CA GLY A 118 2.21 0.64 -8.85
C GLY A 118 0.92 0.30 -8.14
N SER A 119 0.91 -0.80 -7.39
CA SER A 119 -0.21 -1.15 -6.52
C SER A 119 0.12 -0.78 -5.08
N ARG A 120 -0.86 -0.24 -4.35
CA ARG A 120 -0.74 0.06 -2.92
C ARG A 120 -1.79 -0.76 -2.18
N ARG A 121 -1.34 -1.56 -1.21
CA ARG A 121 -2.24 -2.24 -0.28
C ARG A 121 -2.40 -1.41 0.97
N THR A 122 -3.64 -1.05 1.29
CA THR A 122 -3.99 -0.43 2.57
C THR A 122 -4.60 -1.49 3.48
N ALA A 123 -4.09 -1.63 4.70
CA ALA A 123 -4.74 -2.46 5.69
C ALA A 123 -6.05 -1.79 6.13
N SER A 124 -7.16 -2.52 6.08
CA SER A 124 -8.45 -2.05 6.59
C SER A 124 -8.54 -2.37 8.09
N GLY A 125 -8.92 -1.38 8.89
CA GLY A 125 -9.07 -1.48 10.35
C GLY A 125 -9.52 -0.15 10.93
N SER A 126 -10.10 -0.16 12.14
CA SER A 126 -10.68 1.02 12.82
C SER A 126 -9.72 2.23 12.93
N THR A 127 -8.41 1.97 12.83
CA THR A 127 -7.37 3.01 12.81
C THR A 127 -6.80 3.19 11.40
N ALA A 128 -7.60 3.74 10.48
CA ALA A 128 -7.03 4.31 9.26
C ALA A 128 -6.19 5.52 9.67
N LEU A 129 -4.87 5.44 9.49
CA LEU A 129 -3.95 6.52 9.86
C LEU A 129 -4.03 7.64 8.80
N PRO A 130 -4.63 8.80 9.10
CA PRO A 130 -4.55 9.94 8.20
C PRO A 130 -3.08 10.40 8.11
N PRO A 131 -2.69 11.04 7.00
CA PRO A 131 -1.36 11.62 6.90
C PRO A 131 -1.09 12.58 8.07
N PRO A 132 0.13 12.62 8.62
CA PRO A 132 0.44 13.50 9.75
C PRO A 132 0.16 14.95 9.36
N SER A 133 -0.84 15.55 9.98
CA SER A 133 -1.27 16.93 9.77
C SER A 133 -0.44 17.89 10.62
N SER A 134 0.88 17.90 10.44
CA SER A 134 1.75 18.89 11.09
C SER A 134 1.72 20.19 10.28
N ARG A 135 0.72 21.05 10.55
CA ARG A 135 0.81 22.46 10.16
C ARG A 135 1.81 23.15 11.10
N PRO A 136 2.83 23.87 10.59
CA PRO A 136 3.64 24.73 11.44
C PRO A 136 2.73 25.79 12.09
N ARG A 137 2.94 26.03 13.40
CA ARG A 137 2.30 27.13 14.14
C ARG A 137 2.85 28.46 13.70
#